data_AF-A0A433BEG1-F1
#
_entry.id   AF-A0A433BEG1-F1
#
_cell.length_a   1.000
_cell.length_b   1.000
_cell.length_c   1.000
_cell.angle_alpha   90.00
_cell.angle_beta   90.00
_cell.angle_gamma   90.00
#
_symmetry.space_group_name_H-M   'P 1'
#
loop_
_entity.id
_entity.type
_entity.pdbx_description
1 polymer ?
#
loop_
_entity_poly.entity_id
_entity_poly.type
_entity_poly.pdbx_seq_one_letter_code
_entity_poly.pdbx_strand_id
1 'polypeptide(L)'
;MFQDLAVDQDVQAGTIKPHQYLILSLDFSAVDRDPDPKIAKAGLFNMINTAIRYFYMTYATYLGDYKDLQLIQTFINLSDAIDSLSMCVMVVQAALRAVPQGDAGHLLAGVKGVTI
;
A
#
# COMPACT_ATOMS: atom_id res chain seq x y z
N MET A 1 -11.46 10.24 -7.84
CA MET A 1 -10.50 9.21 -7.39
C MET A 1 -9.19 9.98 -7.22
N PHE A 2 -8.57 10.00 -6.03
CA PHE A 2 -7.42 10.83 -5.61
C PHE A 2 -7.69 12.20 -4.96
N GLN A 3 -8.92 12.69 -4.90
CA GLN A 3 -9.24 13.93 -4.18
C GLN A 3 -8.69 13.88 -2.74
N ASP A 4 -7.96 14.92 -2.35
CA ASP A 4 -7.30 15.10 -1.05
C ASP A 4 -6.06 14.22 -0.76
N LEU A 5 -5.53 13.49 -1.74
CA LEU A 5 -4.22 12.83 -1.63
C LEU A 5 -3.09 13.75 -2.11
N ALA A 6 -1.91 13.62 -1.51
CA ALA A 6 -0.71 14.38 -1.94
C ALA A 6 -0.36 14.19 -3.43
N VAL A 7 -0.73 13.03 -3.98
CA VAL A 7 -0.53 12.66 -5.40
C VAL A 7 -1.55 13.32 -6.34
N ASP A 8 -2.64 13.92 -5.83
CA ASP A 8 -3.68 14.50 -6.68
C ASP A 8 -3.12 15.62 -7.56
N GLN A 9 -2.28 16.50 -7.02
CA GLN A 9 -1.62 17.55 -7.81
C GLN A 9 -0.81 16.97 -8.98
N ASP A 10 -0.06 15.89 -8.74
CA ASP A 10 0.75 15.23 -9.77
C ASP A 10 -0.11 14.50 -10.82
N VAL A 11 -1.27 13.98 -10.41
CA VAL A 11 -2.28 13.41 -11.32
C VAL A 11 -2.94 14.50 -12.16
N GLN A 12 -3.37 15.60 -11.55
CA GLN A 12 -3.97 16.75 -12.26
C GLN A 12 -2.97 17.41 -13.23
N ALA A 13 -1.69 17.45 -12.85
CA ALA A 13 -0.60 17.91 -13.71
C ALA A 13 -0.23 16.92 -14.83
N GLY A 14 -0.88 15.75 -14.88
CA GLY A 14 -0.61 14.71 -15.89
C GLY A 14 0.76 14.04 -15.76
N THR A 15 1.44 14.25 -14.62
CA THR A 15 2.78 13.70 -14.34
C THR A 15 2.65 12.23 -13.90
N ILE A 16 1.53 11.90 -13.26
CA ILE A 16 1.11 10.55 -12.89
C ILE A 16 -0.18 10.23 -13.63
N LYS A 17 -0.17 9.22 -14.50
CA LYS A 17 -1.43 8.78 -15.12
C LYS A 17 -2.17 7.85 -14.17
N PRO A 18 -3.49 8.02 -13.99
CA PRO A 18 -4.31 7.04 -13.28
C PRO A 18 -4.05 5.63 -13.82
N HIS A 19 -3.97 4.64 -12.92
CA HIS A 19 -3.68 3.23 -13.23
C HIS A 19 -2.21 2.90 -13.59
N GLN A 20 -1.26 3.84 -13.46
CA GLN A 20 0.19 3.53 -13.60
C GLN A 20 0.90 3.27 -12.26
N TYR A 21 0.21 3.49 -11.14
CA TYR A 21 0.81 3.48 -9.81
C TYR A 21 -0.15 2.89 -8.78
N LEU A 22 0.44 2.18 -7.81
CA LEU A 22 -0.22 1.78 -6.57
C LEU A 22 0.21 2.78 -5.49
N ILE A 23 -0.74 3.31 -4.72
CA ILE A 23 -0.49 4.39 -3.76
C ILE A 23 -0.76 3.89 -2.35
N LEU A 24 0.28 3.88 -1.50
CA LEU A 24 0.16 3.69 -0.06
C LEU A 24 0.24 5.07 0.62
N SER A 25 -0.84 5.49 1.25
CA SER A 25 -0.90 6.77 1.98
C SER A 25 -0.73 6.53 3.48
N LEU A 26 0.18 7.28 4.10
CA LEU A 26 0.39 7.28 5.54
C LEU A 26 -0.09 8.62 6.11
N ASP A 27 -1.04 8.57 7.04
CA ASP A 27 -1.52 9.74 7.77
C ASP A 27 -1.03 9.69 9.22
N PHE A 28 -0.12 10.60 9.56
CA PHE A 28 0.47 10.69 10.89
C PHE A 28 -0.32 11.62 11.83
N SER A 29 -1.41 12.24 11.37
CA SER A 29 -2.19 13.21 12.16
C SER A 29 -2.78 12.60 13.45
N ALA A 30 -3.10 11.30 13.42
CA ALA A 30 -3.69 10.57 14.53
C ALA A 30 -2.65 9.82 15.41
N VAL A 31 -1.35 9.93 15.10
CA VAL A 31 -0.30 9.29 15.93
C VAL A 31 -0.13 10.11 17.20
N ASP A 32 -0.51 9.52 18.33
CA ASP A 32 -0.35 10.15 19.64
C ASP A 32 1.14 10.36 19.95
N ARG A 33 1.46 11.55 20.45
CA ARG A 33 2.82 11.92 20.87
C ARG A 33 3.01 11.57 22.34
N ASP A 34 2.64 10.34 22.70
CA ASP A 34 2.72 9.86 24.07
C ASP A 34 4.18 9.94 24.56
N PRO A 35 4.43 10.50 25.75
CA PRO A 35 5.78 10.60 26.30
C PRO A 35 6.43 9.24 26.60
N ASP A 36 5.64 8.16 26.73
CA ASP A 36 6.15 6.79 26.79
C ASP A 36 6.51 6.29 25.37
N PRO A 37 7.80 6.05 25.09
CA PRO A 37 8.24 5.55 23.78
C PRO A 37 7.59 4.24 23.35
N LYS A 38 7.15 3.40 24.29
CA LYS A 38 6.47 2.13 23.98
C LYS A 38 5.06 2.37 23.47
N ILE A 39 4.32 3.30 24.07
CA ILE A 39 2.96 3.64 23.65
C ILE A 39 3.02 4.37 22.31
N ALA A 40 3.92 5.34 22.16
CA ALA A 40 4.14 6.03 20.88
C ALA A 40 4.51 5.07 19.75
N LYS A 41 5.41 4.10 20.02
CA LYS A 41 5.77 3.05 19.05
C LYS A 41 4.57 2.18 18.66
N ALA A 42 3.75 1.77 19.62
CA ALA A 42 2.56 0.97 19.36
C ALA A 42 1.53 1.73 18.51
N GLY A 43 1.31 3.02 18.80
CA GLY A 43 0.43 3.89 18.02
C GLY A 43 0.92 4.05 16.57
N LEU A 44 2.22 4.28 16.38
CA LEU A 44 2.85 4.36 15.07
C LEU A 44 2.69 3.05 14.28
N PHE A 45 2.95 1.91 14.91
CA PHE A 45 2.81 0.60 14.27
C PHE A 45 1.37 0.31 13.87
N ASN A 46 0.41 0.63 14.74
CA ASN A 46 -1.00 0.46 14.44
C ASN A 46 -1.44 1.32 13.23
N MET A 47 -0.98 2.58 13.16
CA MET A 47 -1.27 3.46 12.03
C MET A 47 -0.73 2.90 10.70
N ILE A 48 0.56 2.50 10.67
CA ILE A 48 1.19 1.97 9.46
C ILE A 48 0.50 0.67 9.02
N ASN A 49 0.28 -0.26 9.96
CA ASN A 49 -0.40 -1.53 9.67
C ASN A 49 -1.83 -1.31 9.15
N THR A 50 -2.54 -0.32 9.69
CA THR A 50 -3.87 0.07 9.21
C THR A 50 -3.82 0.59 7.78
N ALA A 51 -2.84 1.44 7.44
CA ALA A 51 -2.66 1.95 6.09
C ALA A 51 -2.34 0.81 5.09
N ILE A 52 -1.46 -0.14 5.46
CA ILE A 52 -1.14 -1.30 4.62
C ILE A 52 -2.39 -2.18 4.41
N ARG A 53 -3.21 -2.37 5.44
CA ARG A 53 -4.48 -3.10 5.30
C ARG A 53 -5.42 -2.42 4.29
N TYR A 54 -5.59 -1.10 4.38
CA TYR A 54 -6.41 -0.36 3.41
C TYR A 54 -5.84 -0.38 1.99
N PHE A 55 -4.51 -0.37 1.85
CA PHE A 55 -3.85 -0.54 0.57
C PHE A 55 -4.23 -1.89 -0.07
N TYR A 56 -4.11 -3.00 0.66
CA TYR A 56 -4.51 -4.31 0.15
C TYR A 56 -5.98 -4.38 -0.23
N MET A 57 -6.88 -3.80 0.59
CA MET A 57 -8.32 -3.76 0.27
C MET A 57 -8.59 -2.95 -1.00
N THR A 58 -7.92 -1.80 -1.17
CA THR A 58 -8.10 -0.90 -2.31
C THR A 58 -7.62 -1.56 -3.61
N TYR A 59 -6.51 -2.29 -3.56
CA TYR A 59 -5.88 -2.90 -4.72
C TYR A 59 -6.10 -4.42 -4.83
N ALA A 60 -7.07 -4.98 -4.10
CA ALA A 60 -7.30 -6.42 -4.03
C ALA A 60 -7.39 -7.05 -5.43
N THR A 61 -8.17 -6.47 -6.33
CA THR A 61 -8.34 -6.95 -7.72
C THR A 61 -7.05 -6.98 -8.53
N TYR A 62 -6.06 -6.15 -8.19
CA TYR A 62 -4.78 -6.10 -8.88
C TYR A 62 -3.75 -7.05 -8.27
N LEU A 63 -3.83 -7.30 -6.97
CA LEU A 63 -2.80 -8.04 -6.22
C LEU A 63 -3.09 -9.55 -6.11
N GLY A 64 -4.12 -10.08 -6.77
CA GLY A 64 -4.48 -11.50 -6.72
C GLY A 64 -5.86 -11.78 -6.10
N ASP A 65 -6.74 -10.78 -6.11
CA ASP A 65 -8.09 -10.80 -5.57
C ASP A 65 -8.15 -11.19 -4.09
N TYR A 66 -7.28 -10.55 -3.29
CA TYR A 66 -7.27 -10.62 -1.82
C TYR A 66 -8.50 -9.92 -1.20
N LYS A 67 -9.70 -10.28 -1.63
CA LYS A 67 -10.98 -9.84 -1.04
C LYS A 67 -11.21 -10.46 0.33
N ASP A 68 -10.45 -11.49 0.68
CA ASP A 68 -10.51 -12.13 1.99
C ASP A 68 -9.69 -11.33 3.01
N LEU A 69 -10.42 -10.69 3.94
CA LEU A 69 -9.83 -9.98 5.08
C LEU A 69 -8.94 -10.89 5.93
N GLN A 70 -9.19 -12.20 5.98
CA GLN A 70 -8.34 -13.15 6.71
C GLN A 70 -6.97 -13.29 6.05
N LEU A 71 -6.91 -13.31 4.72
CA LEU A 71 -5.64 -13.38 4.02
C LEU A 71 -4.86 -12.07 4.15
N ILE A 72 -5.53 -10.91 4.14
CA ILE A 72 -4.86 -9.63 4.42
C ILE A 72 -4.22 -9.64 5.82
N GLN A 73 -4.89 -10.23 6.81
CA GLN A 73 -4.33 -10.34 8.17
C GLN A 73 -3.06 -11.19 8.24
N THR A 74 -2.85 -12.16 7.35
CA THR A 74 -1.60 -12.94 7.34
C THR A 74 -0.40 -12.14 6.86
N PHE A 75 -0.63 -11.00 6.19
CA PHE A 75 0.42 -10.06 5.74
C PHE A 75 0.65 -8.90 6.71
N ILE A 76 -0.08 -8.83 7.83
CA ILE A 76 0.02 -7.76 8.82
C ILE A 76 0.57 -8.31 10.13
N ASN A 77 1.78 -7.92 10.48
CA ASN A 77 2.36 -8.14 11.79
C ASN A 77 2.03 -6.95 12.70
N LEU A 78 1.05 -7.13 13.60
CA LEU A 78 0.59 -6.07 14.50
C LEU A 78 1.69 -5.55 15.43
N SER A 79 2.71 -6.37 15.69
CA SER A 79 3.83 -6.03 16.58
C SER A 79 5.03 -5.45 15.84
N ASP A 80 5.05 -5.51 14.50
CA ASP A 80 6.16 -5.06 13.69
C ASP A 80 5.68 -4.52 12.32
N ALA A 81 5.54 -3.19 12.24
CA ALA A 81 5.13 -2.56 11.00
C ALA A 81 6.19 -2.61 9.89
N ILE A 82 7.46 -2.84 10.22
CA ILE A 82 8.54 -2.97 9.23
C ILE A 82 8.39 -4.29 8.49
N ASP A 83 8.10 -5.36 9.22
CA ASP A 83 7.79 -6.68 8.66
C ASP A 83 6.55 -6.61 7.74
N SER A 84 5.46 -5.99 8.20
CA SER A 84 4.26 -5.74 7.38
C SER A 84 4.57 -4.98 6.08
N LEU A 85 5.40 -3.93 6.16
CA LEU A 85 5.77 -3.14 4.98
C LEU A 85 6.63 -3.96 4.00
N SER A 86 7.56 -4.75 4.52
CA SER A 86 8.41 -5.63 3.71
C SER A 86 7.56 -6.66 2.96
N MET A 87 6.59 -7.26 3.65
CA MET A 87 5.61 -8.18 3.05
C MET A 87 4.76 -7.48 1.98
N CYS A 88 4.29 -6.26 2.24
CA CYS A 88 3.56 -5.44 1.28
C CYS A 88 4.35 -5.25 -0.03
N VAL A 89 5.62 -4.84 0.09
CA VAL A 89 6.48 -4.66 -1.08
C VAL A 89 6.73 -5.96 -1.81
N MET A 90 6.96 -7.07 -1.09
CA MET A 90 7.14 -8.39 -1.69
C MET A 90 5.92 -8.81 -2.53
N VAL A 91 4.71 -8.65 -1.99
CA VAL A 91 3.47 -9.00 -2.69
C VAL A 91 3.26 -8.14 -3.93
N VAL A 92 3.47 -6.82 -3.84
CA VAL A 92 3.40 -5.92 -4.98
C VAL A 92 4.40 -6.32 -6.07
N GLN A 93 5.64 -6.60 -5.69
CA GLN A 93 6.66 -7.04 -6.65
C GLN A 93 6.31 -8.38 -7.30
N ALA A 94 5.76 -9.33 -6.55
CA ALA A 94 5.32 -10.61 -7.09
C ALA A 94 4.19 -10.42 -8.12
N ALA A 95 3.20 -9.58 -7.81
CA ALA A 95 2.10 -9.26 -8.72
C ALA A 95 2.60 -8.60 -10.02
N LEU A 96 3.55 -7.67 -9.92
CA LEU A 96 4.14 -7.00 -11.09
C LEU A 96 5.00 -7.93 -11.95
N ARG A 97 5.72 -8.88 -11.33
CA ARG A 97 6.50 -9.89 -12.07
C ARG A 97 5.64 -10.95 -12.75
N ALA A 98 4.43 -11.19 -12.23
CA ALA A 98 3.48 -12.14 -12.81
C ALA A 98 2.80 -11.61 -14.09
N VAL A 99 2.94 -10.32 -14.40
CA VAL A 99 2.42 -9.72 -15.65
C VAL A 99 3.13 -10.35 -16.85
N PRO A 100 2.42 -11.03 -17.77
CA PRO A 100 3.02 -11.61 -18.95
C PRO A 100 3.69 -10.55 -19.83
N GLN A 101 4.89 -10.85 -20.34
CA GLN A 101 5.58 -9.92 -21.24
C GLN A 101 4.76 -9.69 -22.51
N GLY A 102 4.52 -8.42 -22.84
CA GLY A 102 3.78 -8.02 -24.04
C GLY A 102 2.25 -8.00 -23.88
N ASP A 103 1.71 -8.38 -22.71
CA ASP A 103 0.27 -8.26 -22.44
C ASP A 103 -0.08 -6.83 -22.02
N ALA A 104 -0.30 -5.97 -23.03
CA ALA A 104 -0.75 -4.60 -22.81
C ALA A 104 -2.18 -4.50 -22.26
N GLY A 105 -2.96 -5.59 -22.26
CA GLY A 105 -4.31 -5.66 -21.72
C GLY A 105 -4.37 -6.02 -20.23
N HIS A 106 -3.25 -6.44 -19.63
CA HIS A 106 -3.20 -6.79 -18.21
C HIS A 106 -3.47 -5.58 -17.32
N LEU A 107 -4.22 -5.76 -16.22
CA LEU A 107 -4.60 -4.67 -15.29
C LEU A 107 -3.41 -3.95 -14.64
N LEU A 108 -2.26 -4.63 -14.58
CA LEU A 108 -0.98 -4.09 -14.09
C LEU A 108 0.02 -3.73 -15.20
N ALA A 109 -0.39 -3.78 -16.47
CA ALA A 109 0.50 -3.44 -17.58
C ALA A 109 0.99 -1.99 -17.45
N GLY A 110 2.31 -1.81 -17.41
CA GLY A 110 2.93 -0.48 -17.29
C GLY A 110 2.85 0.15 -15.89
N VAL A 111 2.34 -0.58 -14.88
CA VAL A 111 2.39 -0.13 -13.49
C VAL A 111 3.83 -0.20 -12.97
N LYS A 112 4.30 0.88 -12.35
CA LYS A 112 5.62 0.92 -11.71
C LYS A 112 5.51 0.46 -10.25
N GLY A 113 6.45 -0.38 -9.84
CA GLY A 113 6.47 -0.94 -8.48
C GLY A 113 7.00 0.00 -7.42
N VAL A 114 6.85 -0.46 -6.17
CA VAL A 114 7.42 0.17 -4.97
C VAL A 114 8.84 -0.36 -4.78
N THR A 115 9.80 0.55 -4.59
CA THR A 115 11.18 0.24 -4.17
C THR A 115 11.40 0.92 -2.82
N ILE A 116 11.95 0.18 -1.85
CA ILE A 116 12.39 0.71 -0.54
C ILE A 116 13.87 1.06 -0.66
#